data_AF-A0A1M3E3J1-F1
#
_entry.id   AF-A0A1M3E3J1-F1
#
_cell.length_a   1.000
_cell.length_b   1.000
_cell.length_c   1.000
_cell.angle_alpha   90.00
_cell.angle_beta   90.00
_cell.angle_gamma   90.00
#
_symmetry.space_group_name_H-M   'P 1'
#
loop_
_entity.id
_entity.type
_entity.pdbx_description
1 polymer ?
#
loop_
_entity_poly.entity_id
_entity_poly.type
_entity_poly.pdbx_seq_one_letter_code
_entity_poly.pdbx_strand_id
1 'polypeptide(L)'
;MMRLPLKYIVLGLLSITTVSIASCYKDNAEEMYPPGNGGATCDTTYVTFSNTVNPIIATKCATAGCHATGTPTGINLSSYAGVASIAASGKLMASITHSGYASAMPQGLPKLDDCSIAKIKKWVDDGAPNN
;
A
#
# COMPACT_ATOMS: atom_id res chain seq x y z
N MET A 1 -52.64 -39.36 28.10
CA MET A 1 -52.70 -38.31 29.14
C MET A 1 -51.38 -38.31 29.90
N MET A 2 -50.46 -37.40 29.56
CA MET A 2 -49.14 -37.31 30.21
C MET A 2 -49.14 -36.12 31.18
N ARG A 3 -48.92 -36.40 32.47
CA ARG A 3 -48.85 -35.39 33.53
C ARG A 3 -47.43 -34.80 33.55
N LEU A 4 -47.30 -33.51 33.25
CA LEU A 4 -46.04 -32.77 33.33
C LEU A 4 -45.73 -32.43 34.81
N PRO A 5 -44.51 -32.68 35.34
CA PRO A 5 -44.24 -32.47 36.76
C PRO A 5 -44.07 -30.98 37.10
N LEU A 6 -44.76 -30.59 38.18
CA LEU A 6 -44.90 -29.27 38.81
C LEU A 6 -43.58 -28.53 39.18
N LYS A 7 -42.40 -29.13 38.95
CA LYS A 7 -41.09 -28.54 39.25
C LYS A 7 -40.72 -27.34 38.36
N TYR A 8 -41.38 -27.19 37.21
CA TYR A 8 -41.07 -26.14 36.24
C TYR A 8 -41.85 -24.83 36.46
N ILE A 9 -42.67 -24.73 37.52
CA ILE A 9 -43.55 -23.57 37.77
C ILE A 9 -43.01 -22.64 38.87
N VAL A 10 -42.06 -23.06 39.71
CA VAL A 10 -41.77 -22.34 40.98
C VAL A 10 -40.53 -21.43 40.98
N LEU A 11 -39.69 -21.39 39.95
CA LEU A 11 -38.58 -20.41 39.94
C LEU A 11 -38.41 -19.72 38.58
N GLY A 12 -39.46 -19.01 38.19
CA GLY A 12 -39.28 -17.74 37.50
C GLY A 12 -38.91 -16.66 38.52
N LEU A 13 -38.13 -15.67 38.06
CA LEU A 13 -37.75 -14.40 38.72
C LEU A 13 -36.53 -14.42 39.67
N LEU A 14 -35.32 -14.33 39.12
CA LEU A 14 -34.29 -13.40 39.62
C LEU A 14 -33.16 -13.17 38.59
N SER A 15 -32.90 -11.89 38.28
CA SER A 15 -31.77 -11.34 37.50
C SER A 15 -31.66 -11.77 36.03
N ILE A 16 -32.13 -11.04 35.02
CA ILE A 16 -31.68 -9.69 34.57
C ILE A 16 -30.19 -9.41 34.86
N THR A 17 -29.48 -9.07 33.78
CA THR A 17 -28.12 -8.52 33.65
C THR A 17 -26.93 -9.48 33.79
N THR A 18 -26.34 -9.82 32.64
CA THR A 18 -24.91 -9.64 32.29
C THR A 18 -24.79 -10.01 30.80
N VAL A 19 -25.03 -9.07 29.88
CA VAL A 19 -24.06 -8.11 29.35
C VAL A 19 -22.77 -8.81 28.88
N SER A 20 -22.67 -8.89 27.54
CA SER A 20 -21.46 -8.83 26.72
C SER A 20 -20.44 -9.95 26.86
N ILE A 21 -20.60 -11.02 26.07
CA ILE A 21 -19.42 -11.59 25.43
C ILE A 21 -18.97 -10.61 24.35
N ALA A 22 -17.90 -9.90 24.66
CA ALA A 22 -17.18 -9.06 23.72
C ALA A 22 -16.81 -9.89 22.49
N SER A 23 -17.52 -9.68 21.39
CA SER A 23 -16.93 -9.95 20.09
C SER A 23 -15.83 -8.93 19.95
N CYS A 24 -14.58 -9.37 20.16
CA CYS A 24 -13.43 -8.63 19.67
C CYS A 24 -13.57 -8.59 18.15
N TYR A 25 -14.28 -7.58 17.63
CA TYR A 25 -14.02 -7.13 16.28
C TYR A 25 -12.54 -6.75 16.30
N LYS A 26 -11.72 -7.46 15.52
CA LYS A 26 -10.40 -6.92 15.22
C LYS A 26 -10.71 -5.65 14.46
N ASP A 27 -10.60 -4.51 15.13
CA ASP A 27 -10.41 -3.23 14.45
C ASP A 27 -9.03 -3.33 13.80
N ASN A 28 -8.95 -4.01 12.65
CA ASN A 28 -7.84 -3.79 11.74
C ASN A 28 -7.95 -2.31 11.36
N ALA A 29 -7.01 -1.50 11.83
CA ALA A 29 -6.91 -0.07 11.49
C ALA A 29 -6.82 0.13 9.96
N GLU A 30 -6.55 -0.96 9.23
CA GLU A 30 -6.61 -1.08 7.78
C GLU A 30 -8.05 -0.99 7.19
N GLU A 31 -9.12 -1.20 7.97
CA GLU A 31 -10.52 -1.02 7.50
C GLU A 31 -10.94 0.46 7.57
N MET A 32 -10.53 1.19 8.61
CA MET A 32 -10.89 2.61 8.79
C MET A 32 -10.16 3.55 7.83
N TYR A 33 -9.10 3.06 7.19
CA TYR A 33 -8.43 3.71 6.08
C TYR A 33 -8.23 2.66 4.98
N PRO A 34 -9.26 2.40 4.13
CA PRO A 34 -9.02 1.63 2.91
C PRO A 34 -7.80 2.24 2.20
N PRO A 35 -6.85 1.45 1.65
CA PRO A 35 -5.73 2.00 0.89
C PRO A 35 -6.32 2.96 -0.13
N GLY A 36 -5.98 4.25 0.05
CA GLY A 36 -6.77 5.38 -0.40
C GLY A 36 -7.35 5.21 -1.80
N ASN A 37 -8.63 4.85 -1.85
CA ASN A 37 -9.45 5.01 -3.03
C ASN A 37 -10.69 5.83 -2.64
N GLY A 38 -10.43 7.02 -2.11
CA GLY A 38 -11.42 8.08 -2.05
C GLY A 38 -11.72 8.57 -3.45
N GLY A 39 -12.43 7.77 -4.26
CA GLY A 39 -13.14 8.16 -5.48
C GLY A 39 -12.36 8.80 -6.63
N ALA A 40 -11.06 9.09 -6.48
CA ALA A 40 -10.23 9.64 -7.54
C ALA A 40 -9.63 8.49 -8.35
N THR A 41 -10.25 8.20 -9.50
CA THR A 41 -9.66 7.34 -10.52
C THR A 41 -8.20 7.74 -10.75
N CYS A 42 -7.27 6.78 -10.65
CA CYS A 42 -5.87 7.06 -10.93
C CYS A 42 -5.69 7.45 -12.41
N ASP A 43 -5.46 8.75 -12.66
CA ASP A 43 -5.23 9.23 -14.01
C ASP A 43 -3.83 8.87 -14.49
N THR A 44 -3.78 8.13 -15.60
CA THR A 44 -2.56 7.72 -16.30
C THR A 44 -2.55 8.20 -17.76
N THR A 45 -3.42 9.15 -18.11
CA THR A 45 -3.59 9.66 -19.48
C THR A 45 -2.42 10.57 -19.90
N TYR A 46 -1.98 11.44 -18.99
CA TYR A 46 -0.93 12.45 -19.25
C TYR A 46 0.26 12.29 -18.31
N VAL A 47 0.92 11.12 -18.37
CA VAL A 47 2.11 10.84 -17.57
C VAL A 47 3.35 11.36 -18.30
N THR A 48 4.09 12.27 -17.67
CA THR A 48 5.41 12.71 -18.13
C THR A 48 6.47 12.49 -17.06
N PHE A 49 7.74 12.45 -17.46
CA PHE A 49 8.83 12.35 -16.48
C PHE A 49 8.82 13.56 -15.54
N SER A 50 8.86 14.77 -16.11
CA SER A 50 9.01 16.03 -15.38
C SER A 50 7.89 16.29 -14.38
N ASN A 51 6.63 16.06 -14.77
CA ASN A 51 5.46 16.46 -13.99
C ASN A 51 4.87 15.32 -13.16
N THR A 52 5.11 14.06 -13.53
CA THR A 52 4.49 12.91 -12.84
C THR A 52 5.50 12.02 -12.16
N VAL A 53 6.47 11.50 -12.91
CA VAL A 53 7.38 10.47 -12.37
C VAL A 53 8.44 11.06 -11.46
N ASN A 54 9.10 12.14 -11.87
CA ASN A 54 10.18 12.77 -11.12
C ASN A 54 9.72 13.24 -9.72
N PRO A 55 8.54 13.86 -9.53
CA PRO A 55 8.02 14.16 -8.19
C PRO A 55 7.87 12.92 -7.31
N ILE A 56 7.39 11.80 -7.86
CA ILE A 56 7.25 10.53 -7.11
C ILE A 56 8.64 10.01 -6.73
N ILE A 57 9.56 9.93 -7.69
CA ILE A 57 10.93 9.45 -7.47
C ILE A 57 11.66 10.33 -6.45
N ALA A 58 11.61 11.66 -6.59
CA ALA A 58 12.25 12.60 -5.68
C ALA A 58 11.74 12.43 -4.24
N THR A 59 10.44 12.19 -4.07
CA THR A 59 9.82 12.10 -2.75
C THR A 59 9.98 10.72 -2.10
N LYS A 60 9.95 9.64 -2.89
CA LYS A 60 9.84 8.26 -2.38
C LYS A 60 11.12 7.44 -2.55
N CYS A 61 12.05 7.87 -3.41
CA CYS A 61 13.22 7.08 -3.79
C CYS A 61 14.53 7.86 -3.63
N ALA A 62 14.65 9.02 -4.27
CA ALA A 62 15.86 9.85 -4.29
C ALA A 62 16.00 10.73 -3.04
N THR A 63 15.77 10.12 -1.87
CA THR A 63 15.91 10.78 -0.57
C THR A 63 17.35 10.67 -0.05
N ALA A 64 17.76 11.63 0.79
CA ALA A 64 19.08 11.63 1.38
C ALA A 64 19.35 10.31 2.13
N GLY A 65 20.50 9.69 1.87
CA GLY A 65 20.91 8.42 2.47
C GLY A 65 20.42 7.16 1.76
N CYS A 66 19.46 7.23 0.83
CA CYS A 66 18.94 6.06 0.10
C CYS A 66 19.41 6.03 -1.36
N HIS A 67 18.76 6.80 -2.26
CA HIS A 67 19.08 6.82 -3.69
C HIS A 67 19.28 8.24 -4.25
N ALA A 68 19.71 9.17 -3.41
CA ALA A 68 20.17 10.48 -3.85
C ALA A 68 21.65 10.46 -4.28
N THR A 69 22.14 11.58 -4.80
CA THR A 69 23.57 11.79 -5.06
C THR A 69 24.42 11.55 -3.81
N GLY A 70 25.56 10.87 -3.97
CA GLY A 70 26.51 10.62 -2.88
C GLY A 70 26.07 9.53 -1.89
N THR A 71 25.04 8.75 -2.22
CA THR A 71 24.56 7.66 -1.36
C THR A 71 25.42 6.39 -1.48
N PRO A 72 25.56 5.60 -0.41
CA PRO A 72 26.37 4.38 -0.41
C PRO A 72 25.78 3.23 -1.24
N THR A 73 24.52 3.37 -1.70
CA THR A 73 23.82 2.31 -2.46
C THR A 73 24.37 2.10 -3.87
N GLY A 74 25.18 3.04 -4.37
CA GLY A 74 25.70 3.02 -5.74
C GLY A 74 24.65 3.32 -6.81
N ILE A 75 23.41 3.65 -6.41
CA ILE A 75 22.30 3.99 -7.31
C ILE A 75 21.88 5.44 -7.01
N ASN A 76 21.98 6.29 -8.03
CA ASN A 76 21.52 7.68 -7.96
C ASN A 76 20.27 7.87 -8.85
N LEU A 77 19.15 8.23 -8.23
CA LEU A 77 17.87 8.50 -8.87
C LEU A 77 17.52 10.00 -8.90
N SER A 78 18.46 10.88 -8.58
CA SER A 78 18.27 12.34 -8.59
C SER A 78 18.27 12.96 -10.01
N SER A 79 18.41 12.15 -11.06
CA SER A 79 18.41 12.61 -12.45
C SER A 79 17.62 11.67 -13.36
N TYR A 80 17.06 12.22 -14.45
CA TYR A 80 16.39 11.42 -15.48
C TYR A 80 17.24 10.23 -15.93
N ALA A 81 18.52 10.46 -16.25
CA ALA A 81 19.41 9.41 -16.75
C ALA A 81 19.57 8.26 -15.74
N GLY A 82 19.66 8.59 -14.45
CA GLY A 82 19.68 7.61 -13.36
C GLY A 82 18.39 6.79 -13.32
N VAL A 83 17.23 7.45 -13.29
CA VAL A 83 15.93 6.78 -13.25
C VAL A 83 15.70 5.91 -14.48
N ALA A 84 15.95 6.45 -15.68
CA ALA A 84 15.78 5.75 -16.95
C ALA A 84 16.68 4.52 -17.04
N SER A 85 17.92 4.58 -16.54
CA SER A 85 18.83 3.43 -16.53
C SER A 85 18.30 2.27 -15.67
N ILE A 86 17.75 2.58 -14.48
CA ILE A 86 17.19 1.56 -13.58
C ILE A 86 15.85 1.04 -14.10
N ALA A 87 15.05 1.90 -14.73
CA ALA A 87 13.83 1.51 -15.44
C ALA A 87 14.12 0.52 -16.58
N ALA A 88 15.08 0.85 -17.45
CA ALA A 88 15.49 0.00 -18.58
C ALA A 88 16.02 -1.38 -18.15
N SER A 89 16.61 -1.47 -16.95
CA SER A 89 17.06 -2.75 -16.38
C SER A 89 15.93 -3.64 -15.85
N GLY A 90 14.69 -3.14 -15.79
CA GLY A 90 13.54 -3.79 -15.16
C GLY A 90 13.55 -3.73 -13.62
N LYS A 91 14.67 -3.31 -13.01
CA LYS A 91 14.83 -3.27 -11.55
C LYS A 91 13.90 -2.26 -10.89
N LEU A 92 13.60 -1.12 -11.53
CA LEU A 92 12.68 -0.13 -10.96
C LEU A 92 11.33 -0.76 -10.65
N MET A 93 10.69 -1.38 -11.65
CA MET A 93 9.40 -2.03 -11.48
C MET A 93 9.50 -3.20 -10.51
N ALA A 94 10.54 -4.03 -10.63
CA ALA A 94 10.73 -5.16 -9.75
C ALA A 94 10.84 -4.76 -8.27
N SER A 95 11.53 -3.65 -8.00
CA SER A 95 11.73 -3.10 -6.67
C SER A 95 10.47 -2.47 -6.09
N ILE A 96 9.69 -1.69 -6.86
CA ILE A 96 8.47 -1.04 -6.32
C ILE A 96 7.26 -1.98 -6.23
N THR A 97 7.25 -3.07 -7.01
CA THR A 97 6.20 -4.11 -6.95
C THR A 97 6.55 -5.28 -6.04
N HIS A 98 7.74 -5.29 -5.43
CA HIS A 98 8.30 -6.39 -4.61
C HIS A 98 8.20 -7.75 -5.33
N SER A 99 8.60 -7.79 -6.59
CA SER A 99 8.50 -9.01 -7.43
C SER A 99 9.51 -10.11 -7.07
N GLY A 100 10.57 -9.78 -6.31
CA GLY A 100 11.67 -10.68 -6.01
C GLY A 100 12.82 -10.66 -7.03
N TYR A 101 12.66 -10.03 -8.20
CA TYR A 101 13.74 -9.87 -9.19
C TYR A 101 14.80 -8.81 -8.80
N ALA A 102 14.43 -7.89 -7.90
CA ALA A 102 15.31 -6.89 -7.34
C ALA A 102 14.95 -6.68 -5.85
N SER A 103 15.84 -6.04 -5.09
CA SER A 103 15.57 -5.68 -3.69
C SER A 103 14.27 -4.90 -3.57
N ALA A 104 13.39 -5.32 -2.67
CA ALA A 104 12.12 -4.67 -2.41
C ALA A 104 12.35 -3.26 -1.85
N MET A 105 11.73 -2.26 -2.47
CA MET A 105 11.83 -0.86 -2.06
C MET A 105 10.42 -0.27 -1.86
N PRO A 106 10.23 0.65 -0.90
CA PRO A 106 11.24 1.15 0.05
C PRO A 106 11.65 0.07 1.07
N GLN A 107 12.93 0.07 1.46
CA GLN A 107 13.53 -1.02 2.24
C GLN A 107 12.82 -1.20 3.60
N GLY A 108 12.30 -2.41 3.85
CA GLY A 108 11.61 -2.74 5.11
C GLY A 108 10.26 -2.05 5.30
N LEU A 109 9.72 -1.42 4.25
CA LEU A 109 8.44 -0.71 4.28
C LEU A 109 7.44 -1.31 3.27
N PRO A 110 6.13 -1.02 3.41
CA PRO A 110 5.15 -1.35 2.40
C PRO A 110 5.48 -0.76 1.03
N LYS A 111 4.88 -1.33 -0.02
CA LYS A 111 4.95 -0.77 -1.38
C LYS A 111 4.40 0.66 -1.43
N LEU A 112 4.74 1.36 -2.51
CA LEU A 112 4.04 2.60 -2.87
C LEU A 112 2.55 2.31 -3.07
N ASP A 113 1.73 3.36 -3.00
CA ASP A 113 0.33 3.25 -3.37
C ASP A 113 0.17 2.82 -4.84
N ASP A 114 -0.95 2.16 -5.13
CA ASP A 114 -1.21 1.58 -6.45
C ASP A 114 -1.20 2.63 -7.56
N CYS A 115 -1.61 3.86 -7.29
CA CYS A 115 -1.63 4.91 -8.31
C CYS A 115 -0.22 5.41 -8.66
N SER A 116 0.65 5.60 -7.65
CA SER A 116 2.06 5.91 -7.89
C SER A 116 2.75 4.83 -8.72
N ILE A 117 2.49 3.55 -8.40
CA ILE A 117 3.03 2.41 -9.18
C ILE A 117 2.47 2.42 -10.60
N ALA A 118 1.16 2.63 -10.78
CA ALA A 118 0.52 2.68 -12.09
C ALA A 118 1.08 3.81 -12.98
N LYS A 119 1.32 4.99 -12.42
CA LYS A 119 1.93 6.12 -13.14
C LYS A 119 3.36 5.82 -13.55
N ILE A 120 4.19 5.27 -12.66
CA ILE A 120 5.56 4.87 -13.00
C ILE A 120 5.52 3.79 -14.09
N LYS A 121 4.65 2.78 -13.94
CA LYS A 121 4.50 1.70 -14.93
C LYS A 121 4.13 2.26 -16.30
N LYS A 122 3.13 3.15 -16.37
CA LYS A 122 2.72 3.78 -17.63
C LYS A 122 3.89 4.47 -18.33
N TRP A 123 4.67 5.25 -17.58
CA TRP A 123 5.85 5.91 -18.12
C TRP A 123 6.93 4.92 -18.62
N VAL A 124 7.17 3.84 -17.88
CA VAL A 124 8.10 2.78 -18.32
C VAL A 124 7.59 2.09 -19.59
N ASP A 125 6.30 1.75 -19.65
CA ASP A 125 5.67 1.12 -20.81
C ASP A 125 5.72 2.03 -22.06
N ASP A 126 5.67 3.36 -21.88
CA ASP A 126 5.83 4.35 -22.94
C ASP A 126 7.29 4.53 -23.42
N GLY A 127 8.23 3.72 -22.91
CA GLY A 127 9.64 3.79 -23.26
C GLY A 127 10.44 4.78 -22.41
N ALA A 128 9.91 5.17 -21.25
CA ALA A 128 10.55 6.06 -20.28
C ALA A 128 11.02 7.42 -20.88
N PRO A 129 10.17 8.17 -21.61
CA PRO A 129 10.58 9.42 -22.26
C PRO A 129 11.02 10.50 -21.27
N ASN A 130 11.95 11.36 -21.68
CA ASN A 130 12.33 12.58 -20.94
C ASN A 130 11.47 13.77 -21.36
N ASN A 131 10.26 13.87 -20.83
CA ASN A 131 9.26 14.90 -21.17
C ASN A 131 8.65 15.54 -19.92
#